data_AF-A0AAV2S9W0-F1
#
_entry.id   AF-A0AAV2S9W0-F1
#
_cell.length_a   1.000
_cell.length_b   1.000
_cell.length_c   1.000
_cell.angle_alpha   90.00
_cell.angle_beta   90.00
_cell.angle_gamma   90.00
#
_symmetry.space_group_name_H-M   'P 1'
#
loop_
_entity.id
_entity.type
_entity.pdbx_description
1 polymer ?
#
loop_
_entity_poly.entity_id
_entity_poly.type
_entity_poly.pdbx_seq_one_letter_code
_entity_poly.pdbx_strand_id
1 'polypeptide(L)'
;MKLFVTLFLVGLAQAAVFRDDSHGFECHAVGAFPDPDCLGFHVCQMEDGDGLVESFYECAEGTMYDFQHKKCTAEAFECPTPVNKPIKI
;
A
#
# COMPACT_ATOMS: atom_id res chain seq x y z
N MET A 1 -36.44 -2.87 28.00
CA MET A 1 -35.28 -3.58 28.58
C MET A 1 -34.45 -4.11 27.41
N LYS A 2 -33.24 -3.69 27.06
CA LYS A 2 -32.24 -2.80 27.67
C LYS A 2 -31.93 -1.64 26.70
N LEU A 3 -31.76 -0.48 27.32
CA LEU A 3 -31.17 0.74 26.78
C LEU A 3 -29.64 0.56 26.79
N PHE A 4 -28.95 0.82 25.68
CA PHE A 4 -27.53 1.17 25.71
C PHE A 4 -27.32 2.40 24.82
N VAL A 5 -27.64 3.53 25.45
CA VAL A 5 -27.10 4.84 25.11
C VAL A 5 -25.59 4.76 25.32
N THR A 6 -24.80 4.88 24.26
CA THR A 6 -23.39 5.25 24.39
C THR A 6 -23.16 6.49 23.53
N LEU A 7 -23.17 7.64 24.21
CA LEU A 7 -22.51 8.86 23.78
C LEU A 7 -21.07 8.51 23.39
N PHE A 8 -20.76 8.51 22.10
CA PHE A 8 -19.37 8.50 21.65
C PHE A 8 -18.91 9.94 21.46
N LEU A 9 -18.46 10.53 22.57
CA LEU A 9 -17.50 11.62 22.56
C LEU A 9 -16.14 11.02 22.20
N VAL A 10 -15.88 10.77 20.92
CA VAL A 10 -14.51 10.49 20.46
C VAL A 10 -13.98 11.78 19.84
N GLY A 11 -13.24 12.51 20.68
CA GLY A 11 -12.52 13.71 20.30
C GLY A 11 -11.41 13.42 19.30
N LEU A 12 -11.08 14.48 18.55
CA LEU A 12 -9.98 14.65 17.60
C LEU A 12 -8.78 13.72 17.82
N ALA A 13 -8.52 12.82 16.86
CA ALA A 13 -7.22 12.66 16.20
C ALA A 13 -7.24 11.46 15.25
N GLN A 14 -6.92 11.76 13.99
CA GLN A 14 -6.53 10.86 12.92
C GLN A 14 -7.66 10.01 12.33
N ALA A 15 -8.24 10.55 11.25
CA ALA A 15 -8.62 9.71 10.12
C ALA A 15 -7.35 9.02 9.61
N ALA A 16 -6.94 7.93 10.25
CA ALA A 16 -6.17 6.93 9.56
C ALA A 16 -7.14 6.41 8.48
N VAL A 17 -6.96 6.91 7.26
CA VAL A 17 -7.62 6.33 6.09
C VAL A 17 -7.02 4.93 5.99
N PHE A 18 -7.67 3.95 6.61
CA PHE A 18 -7.47 2.56 6.26
C PHE A 18 -7.97 2.50 4.80
N ARG A 19 -7.04 2.71 3.85
CA ARG A 19 -7.27 2.32 2.46
C ARG A 19 -7.49 0.81 2.55
N ASP A 20 -8.75 0.40 2.59
CA ASP A 20 -9.18 -0.94 2.19
C ASP A 20 -8.99 -1.02 0.66
N ASP A 21 -7.73 -0.89 0.25
CA ASP A 21 -7.25 -0.96 -1.13
C ASP A 21 -6.18 -2.05 -1.18
N SER A 22 -6.37 -3.13 -0.41
CA SER A 22 -5.87 -4.43 -0.82
C SER A 22 -6.76 -4.91 -1.97
N HIS A 23 -6.73 -4.18 -3.10
CA HIS A 23 -7.10 -4.70 -4.40
C HIS A 23 -6.08 -5.79 -4.79
N GLY A 24 -6.07 -6.90 -4.06
CA GLY A 24 -5.40 -8.15 -4.39
C GLY A 24 -3.89 -8.10 -4.56
N PHE A 25 -3.17 -7.13 -3.98
CA PHE A 25 -1.70 -7.19 -3.96
C PHE A 25 -1.25 -8.40 -3.12
N GLU A 26 -0.39 -9.24 -3.70
CA GLU A 26 0.17 -10.40 -3.01
C GLU A 26 1.68 -10.41 -3.22
N CYS A 27 2.43 -10.56 -2.12
CA CYS A 27 3.87 -10.68 -2.19
C CYS A 27 4.27 -12.03 -2.80
N HIS A 28 4.80 -12.01 -4.02
CA HIS A 28 5.39 -13.19 -4.66
C HIS A 28 6.92 -13.23 -4.56
N ALA A 29 7.55 -12.11 -4.22
CA ALA A 29 9.00 -11.99 -4.04
C ALA A 29 9.35 -10.83 -3.11
N VAL A 30 10.54 -10.87 -2.50
CA VAL A 30 11.09 -9.73 -1.74
C VAL A 30 11.38 -8.57 -2.68
N GLY A 31 10.98 -7.35 -2.31
CA GLY A 31 11.24 -6.16 -3.10
C GLY A 31 10.24 -5.03 -2.88
N ALA A 32 10.40 -3.95 -3.65
CA ALA A 32 9.49 -2.82 -3.67
C ALA A 32 8.83 -2.70 -5.05
N PHE A 33 7.50 -2.68 -5.06
CA PHE A 33 6.64 -2.80 -6.23
C PHE A 33 5.63 -1.64 -6.28
N PRO A 34 5.39 -1.02 -7.44
CA PRO A 34 4.43 0.07 -7.55
C PRO A 34 3.01 -0.39 -7.25
N ASP A 35 2.24 0.47 -6.60
CA ASP A 35 0.78 0.39 -6.57
C ASP A 35 0.21 0.57 -8.01
N PRO A 36 -0.96 0.02 -8.34
CA PRO A 36 -1.62 0.25 -9.63
C PRO A 36 -1.75 1.72 -10.05
N ASP A 37 -1.89 2.66 -9.10
CA ASP A 37 -1.96 4.10 -9.36
C ASP A 37 -0.59 4.81 -9.30
N CYS A 38 0.47 4.09 -8.87
CA CYS A 38 1.80 4.58 -8.57
C CYS A 38 1.87 5.77 -7.59
N LEU A 39 0.77 6.10 -6.89
CA LEU A 39 0.73 7.05 -5.78
C LEU A 39 1.30 6.43 -4.50
N GLY A 40 1.60 5.14 -4.51
CA GLY A 40 2.34 4.45 -3.47
C GLY A 40 3.09 3.23 -4.01
N PHE A 41 3.65 2.47 -3.08
CA PHE A 41 4.36 1.24 -3.38
C PHE A 41 4.23 0.24 -2.22
N HIS A 42 4.28 -1.03 -2.58
CA HIS A 42 4.27 -2.16 -1.65
C HIS A 42 5.69 -2.68 -1.47
N VAL A 43 6.10 -2.87 -0.23
CA VAL A 43 7.37 -3.49 0.15
C VAL A 43 7.08 -4.88 0.70
N CYS A 44 7.62 -5.89 0.04
CA CYS A 44 7.56 -7.27 0.46
C CYS A 44 8.86 -7.68 1.13
N GLN A 45 8.79 -8.20 2.35
CA GLN A 45 9.94 -8.64 3.13
C GLN A 45 9.70 -10.05 3.68
N MET A 46 10.76 -10.83 3.83
CA MET A 46 10.67 -12.10 4.55
C MET A 46 10.73 -11.80 6.05
N GLU A 47 9.67 -12.17 6.77
CA GLU A 47 9.69 -12.21 8.23
C GLU A 47 10.16 -13.60 8.70
N ASP A 48 10.83 -13.64 9.85
CA ASP A 48 11.40 -14.87 10.40
C ASP A 48 10.31 -15.91 10.70
N GLY A 49 10.15 -16.89 9.81
CA GLY A 49 9.24 -18.02 9.98
C GLY A 49 7.80 -17.82 9.47
N ASP A 50 7.41 -16.59 9.11
CA ASP A 50 6.03 -16.25 8.75
C ASP A 50 5.81 -15.95 7.25
N GLY A 51 6.84 -16.13 6.42
CA GLY A 51 6.75 -15.95 4.98
C GLY A 51 6.93 -14.50 4.53
N LEU A 52 6.39 -14.15 3.36
CA LEU A 52 6.46 -12.79 2.83
C LEU A 52 5.37 -11.91 3.45
N VAL A 53 5.77 -10.77 4.00
CA VAL A 53 4.89 -9.75 4.56
C VAL A 53 4.95 -8.49 3.73
N GLU A 54 3.77 -7.92 3.46
CA GLU A 54 3.58 -6.68 2.73
C GLU A 54 3.57 -5.47 3.67
N SER A 55 4.14 -4.36 3.24
CA SER A 55 3.95 -3.04 3.83
C SER A 55 3.73 -2.01 2.73
N PHE A 56 2.63 -1.25 2.80
CA PHE A 56 2.33 -0.19 1.85
C PHE A 56 2.87 1.18 2.30
N TYR A 57 3.39 1.95 1.35
CA TYR A 57 3.89 3.30 1.57
C TYR A 57 3.31 4.24 0.50
N GLU A 58 2.62 5.28 0.95
CA GLU A 58 2.11 6.34 0.09
C GLU A 58 3.22 7.35 -0.24
N CYS A 59 3.28 7.79 -1.49
CA CYS A 59 4.14 8.87 -1.93
C CYS A 59 3.59 10.23 -1.48
N ALA A 60 4.48 11.22 -1.34
CA ALA A 60 4.05 12.58 -1.03
C ALA A 60 3.20 13.17 -2.17
N GLU A 61 2.32 14.10 -1.85
CA GLU A 61 1.46 14.77 -2.83
C GLU A 61 2.28 15.35 -3.99
N GLY A 62 1.84 15.09 -5.23
CA GLY A 62 2.52 15.52 -6.45
C GLY A 62 3.73 14.66 -6.84
N THR A 63 3.94 13.51 -6.18
CA THR A 63 4.99 12.54 -6.55
C THR A 63 4.42 11.17 -6.84
N MET A 64 5.11 10.39 -7.68
CA MET A 64 4.76 9.00 -8.02
C MET A 64 5.96 8.08 -7.79
N TYR A 65 5.70 6.82 -7.48
CA TYR A 65 6.75 5.82 -7.25
C TYR A 65 7.43 5.43 -8.56
N ASP A 66 8.73 5.70 -8.63
CA ASP A 66 9.60 5.29 -9.70
C ASP A 66 10.24 3.94 -9.36
N PHE A 67 9.75 2.88 -10.01
CA PHE A 67 10.23 1.52 -9.80
C PHE A 67 11.68 1.30 -10.26
N GLN A 68 12.19 2.08 -11.22
CA GLN A 68 13.58 1.97 -11.69
C GLN A 68 14.55 2.48 -10.63
N HIS A 69 14.25 3.64 -10.03
CA HIS A 69 15.10 4.26 -9.02
C HIS A 69 14.67 3.99 -7.57
N LYS A 70 13.59 3.24 -7.37
CA LYS A 70 13.05 2.81 -6.07
C LYS A 70 12.73 3.98 -5.12
N LYS A 71 12.15 5.06 -5.65
CA LYS A 71 11.83 6.27 -4.87
C LYS A 71 10.60 6.99 -5.41
N CYS A 72 9.91 7.75 -4.55
CA CYS A 72 8.90 8.71 -5.01
C CYS A 72 9.60 9.93 -5.64
N THR A 73 9.12 10.37 -6.80
CA THR A 73 9.67 11.51 -7.55
C THR A 73 8.56 12.32 -8.21
N ALA A 74 8.79 13.62 -8.43
CA ALA A 74 7.87 14.50 -9.14
C ALA A 74 7.98 14.35 -10.68
N GLU A 75 9.01 13.66 -11.16
CA GLU A 75 9.16 13.35 -12.58
C GLU A 75 8.26 12.18 -12.96
N ALA A 76 7.52 12.31 -14.06
CA ALA A 76 6.62 11.28 -14.54
C ALA A 76 7.43 10.07 -15.03
N PHE A 77 7.45 8.99 -14.27
CA PHE A 77 7.81 7.66 -14.77
C PHE A 77 6.57 6.97 -15.31
N GLU A 78 6.74 6.17 -16.38
CA GLU A 78 5.67 5.32 -16.90
C GLU A 78 5.26 4.35 -15.79
N CYS A 79 4.08 4.59 -15.20
CA CYS A 79 3.50 3.69 -14.22
C CYS A 79 3.19 2.35 -14.93
N PRO A 80 3.83 1.24 -14.54
CA PRO A 80 3.66 -0.01 -15.26
C PRO A 80 2.24 -0.56 -15.08
N THR A 81 1.59 -0.94 -16.17
CA THR A 81 0.31 -1.67 -16.15
C THR A 81 0.53 -3.13 -16.59
N PRO A 82 -0.11 -4.15 -15.96
CA PRO A 82 -0.44 -4.33 -14.55
C PRO A 82 0.72 -5.02 -13.79
N VAL A 83 1.08 -4.46 -12.63
CA VAL A 83 2.22 -4.86 -11.78
C VAL A 83 2.04 -6.22 -11.10
N ASN A 84 0.81 -6.75 -11.12
CA ASN A 84 0.38 -7.83 -10.24
C ASN A 84 -0.09 -9.09 -11.00
N LYS A 85 0.49 -9.36 -12.17
CA LYS A 85 0.21 -10.62 -12.87
C LYS A 85 1.22 -11.69 -12.45
N PRO A 86 0.79 -12.85 -11.94
CA PRO A 86 1.70 -13.98 -11.76
C PRO A 86 2.35 -14.30 -13.10
N ILE A 87 3.68 -14.38 -13.11
CA ILE A 87 4.44 -14.87 -14.25
C ILE A 87 4.02 -16.33 -14.45
N LYS A 88 3.17 -16.61 -15.44
CA LYS A 88 2.90 -17.97 -15.88
C LYS A 88 4.15 -18.47 -16.60
N ILE A 89 4.96 -19.26 -15.89
CA ILE A 89 5.98 -20.15 -16.47
C ILE A 89 5.30 -21.34 -17.14
#